data_AF-A0A2A8B068-F1
#
_entry.id   AF-A0A2A8B068-F1
#
_cell.length_a   1.000
_cell.length_b   1.000
_cell.length_c   1.000
_cell.angle_alpha   90.00
_cell.angle_beta   90.00
_cell.angle_gamma   90.00
#
_symmetry.space_group_name_H-M   'P 1'
#
loop_
_entity.id
_entity.type
_entity.pdbx_description
1 polymer ?
#
loop_
_entity_poly.entity_id
_entity_poly.type
_entity_poly.pdbx_seq_one_letter_code
_entity_poly.pdbx_strand_id
1 'polypeptide(L)'
;NQGRVQAYDGPIYIADAALFLKATQPQLGISDPYQLNEEQYQAALKLLRTQHALIHRYWHDTSVQMSDFKNEGVVASSAWPYQANALKGEGQPIGTVFPKEGVTGWADTTM
;
A
#
# COMPACT_ATOMS: atom_id res chain seq x y z
N ASN A 1 4.47 -11.06 -10.45
CA ASN A 1 4.23 -9.60 -10.38
C ASN A 1 5.50 -8.79 -10.12
N GLN A 2 6.69 -9.33 -10.36
CA GLN A 2 7.94 -8.61 -10.16
C GLN A 2 7.99 -7.36 -11.06
N GLY A 3 8.30 -6.20 -10.48
CA GLY A 3 8.39 -4.92 -11.19
C GLY A 3 7.05 -4.37 -11.71
N ARG A 4 5.91 -4.90 -11.24
CA ARG A 4 4.57 -4.48 -11.69
C ARG A 4 3.64 -4.03 -10.57
N VAL A 5 4.17 -3.91 -9.36
CA VAL A 5 3.44 -3.40 -8.19
C VAL A 5 4.19 -2.26 -7.53
N GLN A 6 3.48 -1.41 -6.81
CA GLN A 6 4.07 -0.30 -6.06
C GLN A 6 3.61 -0.30 -4.60
N ALA A 7 4.33 0.47 -3.79
CA ALA A 7 4.05 0.70 -2.38
C ALA A 7 4.23 2.19 -2.07
N TYR A 8 3.59 2.69 -1.03
CA TYR A 8 3.74 4.09 -0.63
C TYR A 8 5.13 4.31 -0.01
N ASP A 9 5.76 5.43 -0.34
CA ASP A 9 7.06 5.88 0.20
C ASP A 9 6.99 6.19 1.70
N GLY A 10 5.87 6.74 2.15
CA GLY A 10 5.74 7.19 3.53
C GLY A 10 5.91 6.04 4.53
N PRO A 11 6.72 6.19 5.59
CA PRO A 11 6.98 5.12 6.57
C PRO A 11 5.71 4.55 7.22
N ILE A 12 4.62 5.31 7.23
CA ILE A 12 3.31 4.85 7.71
C ILE A 12 2.78 3.63 6.95
N TYR A 13 3.32 3.32 5.76
CA TYR A 13 3.00 2.11 4.99
C TYR A 13 3.35 0.81 5.76
N ILE A 14 4.14 0.89 6.83
CA ILE A 14 4.33 -0.22 7.77
C ILE A 14 3.00 -0.67 8.40
N ALA A 15 2.04 0.24 8.59
CA ALA A 15 0.72 -0.10 9.12
C ALA A 15 -0.10 -0.97 8.14
N ASP A 16 0.02 -0.76 6.83
CA ASP A 16 -0.58 -1.64 5.81
C ASP A 16 0.01 -3.06 5.90
N ALA A 17 1.33 -3.16 6.06
CA ALA A 17 1.99 -4.45 6.25
C ALA A 17 1.57 -5.13 7.56
N ALA A 18 1.43 -4.37 8.65
CA ALA A 18 0.94 -4.87 9.92
C ALA A 18 -0.51 -5.36 9.83
N LEU A 19 -1.36 -4.65 9.08
CA LEU A 19 -2.75 -5.05 8.83
C LEU A 19 -2.83 -6.37 8.04
N PHE A 20 -1.97 -6.52 7.03
CA PHE A 20 -1.84 -7.78 6.29
C PHE A 20 -1.38 -8.93 7.21
N LEU A 21 -0.39 -8.70 8.06
CA LEU A 21 0.09 -9.70 9.02
C LEU A 21 -0.95 -10.04 10.08
N LYS A 22 -1.72 -9.08 10.56
CA LYS A 22 -2.84 -9.31 11.48
C LYS A 22 -3.83 -10.32 10.92
N ALA A 23 -4.13 -10.24 9.62
CA ALA A 23 -5.06 -11.15 8.96
C ALA A 23 -4.44 -12.51 8.57
N THR A 24 -3.17 -12.52 8.16
CA THR A 24 -2.50 -13.73 7.63
C THR A 24 -1.70 -14.52 8.66
N GLN A 25 -1.32 -13.88 9.77
CA GLN A 25 -0.57 -14.43 10.89
C GLN A 25 -1.19 -14.00 12.23
N PRO A 26 -2.45 -14.39 12.51
CA PRO A 26 -3.17 -13.97 13.71
C PRO A 26 -2.46 -14.34 15.02
N GLN A 27 -1.59 -15.36 15.01
CA GLN A 27 -0.76 -15.75 16.14
C GLN A 27 0.19 -14.66 16.64
N LEU A 28 0.53 -13.67 15.80
CA LEU A 28 1.36 -12.52 16.21
C LEU A 28 0.61 -11.58 17.17
N GLY A 29 -0.71 -11.72 17.30
CA GLY A 29 -1.50 -10.92 18.24
C GLY A 29 -1.54 -9.42 17.93
N ILE A 30 -1.36 -9.02 16.66
CA ILE A 30 -1.45 -7.61 16.26
C ILE A 30 -2.89 -7.12 16.45
N SER A 31 -3.10 -6.19 17.38
CA SER A 31 -4.40 -5.56 17.61
C SER A 31 -4.52 -4.24 16.86
N ASP A 32 -3.61 -3.33 17.14
CA ASP A 32 -3.51 -2.02 16.49
C ASP A 32 -2.28 -2.02 15.54
N PRO A 33 -2.47 -1.84 14.22
CA PRO A 33 -1.37 -1.84 13.26
C PRO A 33 -0.40 -0.65 13.44
N TYR A 34 -0.74 0.34 14.27
CA TYR A 34 0.11 1.48 14.61
C TYR A 34 0.86 1.32 15.93
N GLN A 35 0.61 0.24 16.70
CA GLN A 35 1.22 -0.03 18.00
C GLN A 35 1.81 -1.44 18.04
N LEU A 36 2.98 -1.60 17.42
CA LEU A 36 3.65 -2.90 17.29
C LEU A 36 4.68 -3.07 18.40
N ASN A 37 4.70 -4.26 19.02
CA ASN A 37 5.86 -4.69 19.81
C ASN A 37 7.02 -5.09 18.90
N GLU A 38 8.19 -5.38 19.47
CA GLU A 38 9.39 -5.71 18.69
C GLU A 38 9.21 -6.92 17.77
N GLU A 39 8.57 -7.99 18.24
CA GLU A 39 8.32 -9.19 17.43
C GLU A 39 7.43 -8.89 16.22
N GLN A 40 6.33 -8.17 16.46
CA GLN A 40 5.37 -7.76 15.44
C GLN A 40 6.01 -6.81 14.42
N TYR A 41 6.83 -5.86 14.90
CA TYR A 41 7.55 -4.91 14.05
C TYR A 41 8.57 -5.62 13.17
N GLN A 42 9.37 -6.54 13.72
CA GLN A 42 10.32 -7.33 12.93
C GLN A 42 9.61 -8.21 11.89
N ALA A 43 8.44 -8.76 12.22
CA ALA A 43 7.62 -9.49 11.24
C ALA A 43 7.17 -8.57 10.08
N ALA A 44 6.71 -7.35 10.38
CA ALA A 44 6.34 -6.35 9.38
C ALA A 44 7.53 -5.97 8.49
N LEU A 45 8.71 -5.70 9.08
CA LEU A 45 9.92 -5.40 8.32
C LEU A 45 10.37 -6.57 7.43
N LYS A 46 10.27 -7.81 7.92
CA LYS A 46 10.59 -9.00 7.13
C LYS A 46 9.65 -9.14 5.93
N LEU A 47 8.35 -8.90 6.12
CA LEU A 47 7.37 -8.88 5.04
C LEU A 47 7.70 -7.80 4.01
N LEU A 48 7.95 -6.56 4.45
CA LEU A 48 8.27 -5.43 3.58
C LEU A 48 9.57 -5.65 2.78
N ARG A 49 10.60 -6.24 3.40
CA ARG A 49 11.83 -6.64 2.69
C ARG A 49 11.57 -7.71 1.62
N THR A 50 10.61 -8.61 1.86
CA THR A 50 10.18 -9.59 0.86
C THR A 50 9.41 -8.90 -0.27
N GLN A 51 8.51 -7.97 0.07
CA GLN A 51 7.74 -7.17 -0.88
C GLN A 51 8.66 -6.32 -1.77
N HIS A 52 9.77 -5.78 -1.23
CA HIS A 52 10.71 -4.91 -1.94
C HIS A 52 11.17 -5.49 -3.29
N ALA A 53 11.41 -6.81 -3.35
CA ALA A 53 11.81 -7.48 -4.59
C ALA A 53 10.74 -7.43 -5.70
N LEU A 54 9.49 -7.11 -5.37
CA LEU A 54 8.38 -6.97 -6.31
C LEU A 54 8.14 -5.51 -6.74
N ILE A 55 8.63 -4.54 -5.96
CA ILE A 55 8.32 -3.13 -6.11
C ILE A 55 8.97 -2.57 -7.37
N HIS A 56 8.15 -1.98 -8.23
CA HIS A 56 8.58 -1.13 -9.35
C HIS A 56 9.17 0.19 -8.82
N ARG A 57 8.40 0.87 -7.97
CA ARG A 57 8.75 2.16 -7.35
C ARG A 57 8.00 2.31 -6.03
N TYR A 58 8.64 2.96 -5.05
CA TYR A 58 7.91 3.54 -3.93
C TYR A 58 7.32 4.88 -4.38
N TRP A 59 5.99 4.99 -4.41
CA TRP A 59 5.31 6.18 -4.93
C TRP A 59 5.16 7.24 -3.84
N HIS A 60 5.30 8.51 -4.25
CA HIS A 60 5.10 9.68 -3.40
C HIS A 60 4.27 10.71 -4.17
N ASP A 61 4.76 11.09 -5.36
CA ASP A 61 4.04 11.96 -6.28
C ASP A 61 2.92 11.19 -7.01
N THR A 62 1.71 11.73 -6.95
CA THR A 62 0.52 11.11 -7.54
C THR A 62 0.54 11.11 -9.06
N SER A 63 1.10 12.14 -9.69
CA SER A 63 1.22 12.24 -11.16
C SER A 63 2.21 11.22 -11.70
N VAL A 64 3.32 11.02 -11.00
CA VAL A 64 4.30 9.96 -11.31
C VAL A 64 3.64 8.58 -11.17
N GLN A 65 2.93 8.33 -10.06
CA GLN A 65 2.23 7.06 -9.88
C GLN A 65 1.24 6.79 -11.02
N MET A 66 0.42 7.78 -11.39
CA MET A 66 -0.53 7.65 -12.50
C MET A 66 0.18 7.41 -13.84
N SER A 67 1.32 8.05 -14.09
CA SER A 67 2.14 7.76 -15.28
C SER A 67 2.65 6.32 -15.29
N ASP A 68 3.09 5.79 -14.15
CA ASP A 68 3.60 4.42 -14.07
C ASP A 68 2.50 3.38 -14.41
N PHE A 69 1.25 3.63 -14.01
CA PHE A 69 0.11 2.79 -14.42
C PHE A 69 -0.23 2.88 -15.91
N LYS A 70 -0.02 4.04 -16.53
CA LYS A 70 -0.29 4.26 -17.96
C LYS A 70 0.81 3.68 -18.86
N ASN A 71 2.05 3.84 -18.45
CA ASN A 71 3.20 3.73 -19.36
C ASN A 71 4.25 2.68 -18.93
N GLU A 72 4.32 2.32 -17.65
CA GLU A 72 5.40 1.49 -17.10
C GLU A 72 4.93 0.08 -16.71
N GLY A 73 3.68 -0.28 -17.03
CA GLY A 73 3.15 -1.64 -16.85
C GLY A 73 2.81 -2.01 -15.41
N VAL A 74 2.70 -1.04 -14.50
CA VAL A 74 2.19 -1.22 -13.13
C VAL A 74 0.71 -1.60 -13.17
N VAL A 75 0.32 -2.62 -12.40
CA VAL A 75 -1.06 -3.15 -12.39
C VAL A 75 -1.72 -3.16 -11.01
N ALA A 76 -0.96 -2.94 -9.93
CA ALA A 76 -1.53 -2.86 -8.60
C ALA A 76 -0.63 -2.03 -7.66
N SER A 77 -1.24 -1.22 -6.81
CA SER A 77 -0.56 -0.41 -5.79
C SER A 77 -1.56 -0.05 -4.70
N SER A 78 -1.07 0.29 -3.51
CA SER A 78 -1.82 1.19 -2.63
C SER A 78 -1.94 2.55 -3.32
N ALA A 79 -3.07 3.22 -3.14
CA ALA A 79 -3.33 4.55 -3.70
C ALA A 79 -4.46 5.21 -2.93
N TRP A 80 -4.61 6.52 -3.08
CA TRP A 80 -5.83 7.19 -2.65
C TRP A 80 -6.90 7.13 -3.74
N PRO A 81 -8.19 7.31 -3.39
CA PRO A 81 -9.25 7.42 -4.38
C PRO A 81 -9.04 8.54 -5.41
N TYR A 82 -8.24 9.56 -5.06
CA TYR A 82 -7.87 10.64 -5.98
C TYR A 82 -7.23 10.13 -7.28
N GLN A 83 -6.14 9.36 -7.20
CA GLN A 83 -5.46 8.82 -8.39
C GLN A 83 -6.39 7.92 -9.21
N ALA A 84 -7.20 7.10 -8.55
CA ALA A 84 -8.15 6.21 -9.22
C ALA A 84 -9.22 7.00 -9.98
N ASN A 85 -9.76 8.07 -9.39
CA ASN A 85 -10.75 8.92 -10.04
C ASN A 85 -10.17 9.68 -11.24
N ALA A 86 -8.94 10.20 -11.11
CA ALA A 86 -8.24 10.86 -12.22
C ALA A 86 -8.01 9.90 -13.39
N LEU A 87 -7.45 8.71 -13.13
CA LEU A 87 -7.22 7.69 -14.16
C LEU A 87 -8.52 7.22 -14.83
N LYS A 88 -9.61 7.04 -14.07
CA LYS A 88 -10.94 6.75 -14.63
C LYS A 88 -11.44 7.90 -15.51
N GLY A 89 -11.23 9.15 -15.10
CA GLY A 89 -11.56 10.33 -15.90
C GLY A 89 -10.78 10.41 -17.22
N GLU A 90 -9.57 9.85 -17.26
CA GLU A 90 -8.77 9.68 -18.47
C GLU A 90 -9.12 8.42 -19.29
N GLY A 91 -10.14 7.65 -18.88
CA GLY A 91 -10.56 6.42 -19.57
C GLY A 91 -9.64 5.22 -19.35
N GLN A 92 -8.74 5.26 -18.37
CA GLN A 92 -7.84 4.14 -18.07
C GLN A 92 -8.61 2.99 -17.39
N PRO A 93 -8.29 1.72 -17.71
CA PRO A 93 -8.99 0.55 -17.19
C PRO A 93 -8.59 0.22 -15.74
N ILE A 94 -8.97 1.08 -14.80
CA ILE A 94 -8.60 0.99 -13.38
C ILE A 94 -9.83 0.76 -12.51
N GLY A 95 -9.68 -0.10 -11.51
CA GLY A 95 -10.62 -0.30 -10.41
C GLY A 95 -9.92 -0.18 -9.06
N THR A 96 -10.70 -0.04 -7.99
CA THR A 96 -10.23 -0.10 -6.60
C THR A 96 -11.07 -1.10 -5.84
N VAL A 97 -10.48 -1.73 -4.82
CA VAL A 97 -11.15 -2.70 -3.96
C VAL A 97 -10.80 -2.41 -2.50
N PHE A 98 -11.70 -2.76 -1.59
CA PHE A 98 -11.37 -2.94 -0.18
C PHE A 98 -10.97 -4.41 0.02
N PRO A 99 -9.68 -4.73 0.25
CA PRO A 99 -9.25 -6.11 0.44
C PRO A 99 -9.76 -6.68 1.77
N LYS A 100 -9.79 -8.01 1.89
CA LYS A 100 -10.37 -8.73 3.03
C LYS A 100 -9.61 -8.49 4.35
N GLU A 101 -8.35 -8.09 4.26
CA GLU A 101 -7.48 -7.74 5.39
C GLU A 101 -7.87 -6.38 6.02
N GLY A 102 -8.68 -5.58 5.31
CA GLY A 102 -9.02 -4.20 5.68
C GLY A 102 -8.15 -3.17 4.96
N VAL A 103 -8.36 -1.89 5.29
CA VAL A 103 -7.58 -0.76 4.78
C VAL A 103 -7.18 0.19 5.90
N THR A 104 -6.05 0.86 5.75
CA THR A 104 -5.72 2.08 6.49
C THR A 104 -6.41 3.30 5.85
N GLY A 105 -6.35 4.45 6.51
CA GLY A 105 -7.00 5.67 6.05
C GLY A 105 -6.53 6.90 6.82
N TRP A 106 -7.14 8.05 6.52
CA TRP A 106 -6.76 9.34 7.10
C TRP A 106 -8.00 10.23 7.31
N ALA A 107 -7.86 11.17 8.25
CA ALA A 107 -8.82 12.22 8.53
C ALA A 107 -8.05 13.53 8.72
N ASP A 108 -8.27 14.48 7.82
CA ASP A 108 -7.48 15.72 7.75
C ASP A 108 -8.15 16.86 8.52
N THR A 109 -7.36 17.83 8.99
CA THR A 109 -7.84 19.02 9.69
C THR A 109 -7.06 20.25 9.26
N THR A 110 -7.75 21.36 8.99
CA THR A 110 -7.13 22.67 8.80
C THR A 110 -6.91 23.30 10.17
N MET A 111 -5.65 23.68 10.48
CA MET A 111 -5.29 24.43 11.69
C MET A 111 -5.20 25.93 11.44
#